data_AF-B0CBV2-F1
#
_entry.id   AF-B0CBV2-F1
#
_cell.length_a   1.000
_cell.length_b   1.000
_cell.length_c   1.000
_cell.angle_alpha   90.00
_cell.angle_beta   90.00
_cell.angle_gamma   90.00
#
_symmetry.space_group_name_H-M   'P 1'
#
loop_
_entity.id
_entity.type
_entity.pdbx_description
1 polymer ?
#
loop_
_entity_poly.entity_id
_entity_poly.type
_entity_poly.pdbx_seq_one_letter_code
_entity_poly.pdbx_strand_id
1 'polypeptide(L)'
;MEADIASYFLADTGIEVKFVACPEDVEYKDDNGFSCDLETVDGKKIKISAVVDADADQVSWEVKTGLLSSIKLEQIIKEEFNSSESISVKPDCGSTDIIAYQGDLIKCTVLNSENQKGIVQLVVTDNHGGVRLQDLSSVKWQT
;
A
#
# COMPACT_ATOMS: atom_id res chain seq x y z
N MET A 1 -13.85 -16.87 7.04
CA MET A 1 -12.40 -16.82 6.78
C MET A 1 -12.07 -15.94 5.58
N GLU A 2 -12.36 -16.33 4.34
CA GLU A 2 -11.99 -15.54 3.14
C GLU A 2 -12.63 -14.13 3.13
N ALA A 3 -13.91 -14.04 3.50
CA ALA A 3 -14.62 -12.76 3.63
C ALA A 3 -14.04 -11.86 4.75
N ASP A 4 -13.56 -12.47 5.84
CA ASP A 4 -12.93 -11.74 6.94
C ASP A 4 -11.59 -11.19 6.47
N ILE A 5 -10.75 -12.03 5.85
CA ILE A 5 -9.47 -11.65 5.26
C ILE A 5 -9.64 -10.49 4.28
N ALA A 6 -10.65 -10.54 3.41
CA ALA A 6 -10.96 -9.45 2.48
C ALA A 6 -11.28 -8.13 3.22
N SER A 7 -12.08 -8.20 4.27
CA SER A 7 -12.50 -7.02 5.05
C SER A 7 -11.33 -6.39 5.81
N TYR A 8 -10.49 -7.22 6.43
CA TYR A 8 -9.30 -6.75 7.13
C TYR A 8 -8.24 -6.19 6.19
N PHE A 9 -8.04 -6.84 5.04
CA PHE A 9 -7.16 -6.35 3.99
C PHE A 9 -7.59 -4.95 3.53
N LEU A 10 -8.88 -4.74 3.29
CA LEU A 10 -9.44 -3.44 2.94
C LEU A 10 -9.24 -2.41 4.06
N ALA A 11 -9.50 -2.77 5.31
CA ALA A 11 -9.36 -1.86 6.44
C ALA A 11 -7.90 -1.39 6.65
N ASP A 12 -6.95 -2.30 6.50
CA ASP A 12 -5.53 -2.02 6.72
C ASP A 12 -4.90 -1.29 5.52
N THR A 13 -5.11 -1.82 4.31
CA THR A 13 -4.46 -1.31 3.09
C THR A 13 -5.26 -0.21 2.39
N GLY A 14 -6.59 -0.22 2.53
CA GLY A 14 -7.50 0.63 1.77
C GLY A 14 -7.83 0.10 0.37
N ILE A 15 -7.49 -1.17 0.07
CA ILE A 15 -7.59 -1.75 -1.27
C ILE A 15 -8.72 -2.77 -1.33
N GLU A 16 -9.61 -2.60 -2.31
CA GLU A 16 -10.75 -3.48 -2.53
C GLU A 16 -10.32 -4.76 -3.25
N VAL A 17 -10.77 -5.89 -2.70
CA VAL A 17 -10.47 -7.21 -3.24
C VAL A 17 -11.71 -7.83 -3.86
N LYS A 18 -11.52 -8.43 -5.04
CA LYS A 18 -12.57 -9.08 -5.82
C LYS A 18 -12.79 -10.51 -5.35
N PHE A 19 -11.72 -11.26 -5.06
CA PHE A 19 -11.82 -12.57 -4.43
C PHE A 19 -10.57 -12.86 -3.58
N VAL A 20 -10.75 -13.74 -2.61
CA VAL A 20 -9.69 -14.35 -1.80
C VAL A 20 -9.83 -15.86 -1.95
N ALA A 21 -8.74 -16.55 -2.25
CA ALA A 21 -8.67 -18.00 -2.26
C ALA A 21 -7.64 -18.45 -1.23
N CYS A 22 -8.11 -19.15 -0.21
CA CYS A 22 -7.27 -19.79 0.78
C CYS A 22 -7.33 -21.32 0.64
N PRO A 23 -6.26 -22.05 0.96
CA PRO A 23 -6.29 -23.51 1.01
C PRO A 23 -7.36 -24.01 2.00
N GLU A 24 -8.17 -25.00 1.60
CA GLU A 24 -9.26 -25.56 2.43
C GLU A 24 -8.73 -26.50 3.54
N ASP A 25 -7.60 -27.18 3.28
CA ASP A 25 -6.98 -28.15 4.18
C ASP A 25 -5.67 -27.59 4.79
N VAL A 26 -5.79 -26.54 5.59
CA VAL A 26 -4.67 -26.11 6.42
C VAL A 26 -4.69 -26.94 7.70
N GLU A 27 -3.75 -27.89 7.82
CA GLU A 27 -3.43 -28.43 9.15
C GLU A 27 -2.88 -27.27 9.98
N TYR A 28 -3.69 -26.76 10.91
CA TYR A 28 -3.28 -25.82 11.95
C TYR A 28 -2.33 -26.56 12.90
N LYS A 29 -1.09 -26.75 12.46
CA LYS A 29 0.02 -27.05 13.36
C LYS A 29 0.56 -25.70 13.81
N ASP A 30 0.54 -25.50 15.12
CA ASP A 30 1.11 -24.34 15.82
C ASP A 30 2.36 -23.84 15.08
N ASP A 31 2.40 -22.53 14.81
CA ASP A 31 3.51 -21.81 14.14
C ASP A 31 3.59 -21.89 12.60
N ASN A 32 2.69 -22.62 11.91
CA ASN A 32 2.64 -22.63 10.44
C ASN A 32 1.55 -21.71 9.88
N GLY A 33 1.93 -20.50 9.48
CA GLY A 33 1.06 -19.66 8.66
C GLY A 33 0.71 -20.31 7.31
N PHE A 34 -0.48 -20.04 6.79
CA PHE A 34 -0.89 -20.45 5.45
C PHE A 34 -0.91 -19.27 4.49
N SER A 35 -0.80 -19.52 3.19
CA SER A 35 -0.84 -18.46 2.18
C SER A 35 -2.18 -18.43 1.46
N CYS A 36 -2.77 -17.24 1.33
CA CYS A 36 -3.93 -17.01 0.48
C CYS A 36 -3.54 -16.18 -0.74
N ASP A 37 -4.25 -16.41 -1.84
CA ASP A 37 -4.16 -15.60 -3.05
C ASP A 37 -5.36 -14.65 -3.09
N LEU A 38 -5.12 -13.34 -3.18
CA LEU A 38 -6.14 -12.32 -3.46
C LEU A 38 -6.05 -11.85 -4.89
N GLU A 39 -7.19 -11.46 -5.45
CA GLU A 39 -7.27 -10.65 -6.66
C GLU A 39 -7.93 -9.32 -6.31
N THR A 40 -7.30 -8.18 -6.62
CA THR A 40 -7.90 -6.85 -6.45
C THR A 40 -8.97 -6.60 -7.50
N VAL A 41 -9.82 -5.59 -7.28
CA VAL A 41 -10.81 -5.16 -8.29
C VAL A 41 -10.16 -4.77 -9.62
N ASP A 42 -8.90 -4.31 -9.58
CA ASP A 42 -8.08 -3.96 -10.75
C ASP A 42 -7.38 -5.18 -11.38
N GLY A 43 -7.65 -6.40 -10.89
CA GLY A 43 -7.14 -7.65 -11.44
C GLY A 43 -5.71 -8.01 -11.01
N LYS A 44 -5.14 -7.32 -10.00
CA LYS A 44 -3.81 -7.66 -9.48
C LYS A 44 -3.89 -8.84 -8.54
N LYS A 45 -2.97 -9.80 -8.70
CA LYS A 45 -2.87 -10.96 -7.82
C LYS A 45 -1.84 -10.73 -6.74
N ILE A 46 -2.24 -10.97 -5.49
CA ILE A 46 -1.43 -10.72 -4.29
C ILE A 46 -1.41 -12.01 -3.48
N LYS A 47 -0.25 -12.40 -2.97
CA LYS A 47 -0.14 -13.52 -2.04
C LYS A 47 0.07 -12.98 -0.64
N ILE A 48 -0.81 -13.34 0.30
CA ILE A 48 -0.69 -12.98 1.72
C ILE A 48 -0.41 -14.22 2.55
N SER A 49 0.18 -14.05 3.73
CA SER A 49 0.32 -15.12 4.71
C SER A 49 -0.55 -14.83 5.94
N ALA A 50 -1.49 -15.72 6.24
CA ALA A 50 -2.24 -15.68 7.48
C ALA A 50 -1.55 -16.55 8.53
N VAL A 51 -1.42 -16.07 9.77
CA VAL A 51 -0.84 -16.80 10.90
C VAL A 51 -1.93 -17.01 11.94
N VAL A 52 -2.43 -18.23 12.07
CA VAL A 52 -3.42 -18.54 13.11
C VAL A 52 -2.69 -18.70 14.43
N ASP A 53 -3.05 -17.88 15.42
CA ASP A 53 -2.63 -18.11 16.79
C ASP A 53 -3.47 -19.27 17.33
N ALA A 54 -2.82 -20.29 17.90
CA ALA A 54 -3.51 -21.50 18.36
C ALA A 54 -4.18 -21.32 19.73
N ASP A 55 -3.78 -20.30 20.51
CA ASP A 55 -4.27 -20.05 21.87
C ASP A 55 -5.45 -19.06 21.92
N ALA A 56 -5.76 -18.41 20.80
CA ALA A 56 -6.93 -17.57 20.65
C ALA A 56 -7.75 -18.10 19.47
N ASP A 57 -9.06 -18.17 19.57
CA ASP A 57 -9.95 -18.34 18.39
C ASP A 57 -9.88 -17.12 17.42
N GLN A 58 -8.71 -16.48 17.29
CA GLN A 58 -8.41 -15.32 16.48
C GLN A 58 -7.31 -15.67 15.47
N VAL A 59 -7.69 -15.59 14.20
CA VAL A 59 -6.74 -15.56 13.10
C VAL A 59 -6.06 -14.20 13.10
N SER A 60 -4.73 -14.17 13.22
CA SER A 60 -3.94 -13.00 12.89
C SER A 60 -3.44 -13.12 11.45
N TRP A 61 -3.30 -12.03 10.71
CA TRP A 61 -2.75 -12.07 9.35
C TRP A 61 -1.59 -11.10 9.26
N GLU A 62 -0.55 -11.54 8.56
CA GLU A 62 0.59 -10.72 8.23
C GLU A 62 0.61 -10.59 6.70
N VAL A 63 0.18 -9.44 6.21
CA VAL A 63 0.29 -9.12 4.78
C VAL A 63 1.78 -9.02 4.47
N LYS A 64 2.37 -10.11 3.98
CA LYS A 64 3.82 -10.18 3.80
C LYS A 64 4.41 -9.21 2.79
N THR A 65 3.63 -8.46 2.01
CA THR A 65 4.20 -7.69 0.90
C THR A 65 3.40 -6.45 0.51
N GLY A 66 3.97 -5.28 0.80
CA GLY A 66 4.22 -4.20 -0.17
C GLY A 66 3.04 -3.51 -0.84
N LEU A 67 1.81 -3.72 -0.38
CA LEU A 67 0.67 -3.04 -1.00
C LEU A 67 0.56 -1.59 -0.50
N LEU A 68 0.46 -0.66 -1.44
CA LEU A 68 0.34 0.77 -1.21
C LEU A 68 -0.85 1.31 -1.98
N SER A 69 -1.73 2.01 -1.28
CA SER A 69 -2.84 2.75 -1.90
C SER A 69 -2.31 4.07 -2.44
N SER A 70 -2.47 4.33 -3.74
CA SER A 70 -2.06 5.61 -4.33
C SER A 70 -2.79 6.79 -3.70
N ILE A 71 -4.03 6.61 -3.23
CA ILE A 71 -4.79 7.64 -2.51
C ILE A 71 -4.07 8.04 -1.22
N LYS A 72 -3.58 7.05 -0.45
CA LYS A 72 -2.79 7.32 0.77
C LYS A 72 -1.46 8.01 0.42
N LEU A 73 -0.77 7.56 -0.62
CA LEU A 73 0.48 8.20 -1.07
C LEU A 73 0.25 9.67 -1.49
N GLU A 74 -0.82 9.93 -2.23
CA GLU A 74 -1.22 11.26 -2.66
C GLU A 74 -1.60 12.17 -1.48
N GLN A 75 -2.23 11.63 -0.44
CA GLN A 75 -2.49 12.39 0.79
C GLN A 75 -1.19 12.75 1.51
N ILE A 76 -0.27 11.80 1.67
CA ILE A 76 1.05 12.04 2.28
C ILE A 76 1.80 13.13 1.52
N ILE A 77 1.84 13.07 0.18
CA ILE A 77 2.48 14.11 -0.64
C ILE A 77 1.85 15.49 -0.36
N LYS A 78 0.51 15.59 -0.34
CA LYS A 78 -0.17 16.87 -0.08
C LYS A 78 0.20 17.44 1.29
N GLU A 79 0.19 16.60 2.32
CA GLU A 79 0.50 17.01 3.69
C GLU A 79 1.94 17.49 3.83
N GLU A 80 2.89 16.81 3.19
CA GLU A 80 4.31 17.17 3.20
C GLU A 80 4.57 18.51 2.49
N PHE A 81 4.00 18.74 1.30
CA PHE A 81 4.14 20.03 0.59
C PHE A 81 3.47 21.20 1.32
N ASN A 82 2.29 20.96 1.91
CA ASN A 82 1.60 21.99 2.70
C ASN A 82 2.39 22.37 3.95
N SER A 83 3.04 21.41 4.61
CA SER A 83 3.78 21.63 5.86
C SER A 83 5.14 22.27 5.65
N SER A 84 5.83 21.97 4.55
CA SER A 84 7.21 22.40 4.29
C SER A 84 7.32 23.70 3.49
N GLU A 85 6.53 23.85 2.43
CA GLU A 85 6.73 24.94 1.45
C GLU A 85 5.51 25.86 1.29
N SER A 86 4.38 25.58 1.98
CA SER A 86 3.10 26.28 1.77
C SER A 86 2.64 26.26 0.31
N ILE A 87 3.09 25.26 -0.46
CA ILE A 87 2.73 25.06 -1.87
C ILE A 87 1.61 24.03 -1.92
N SER A 88 0.49 24.40 -2.53
CA SER A 88 -0.58 23.45 -2.81
C SER A 88 -0.26 22.65 -4.07
N VAL A 89 -0.30 21.32 -3.94
CA VAL A 89 -0.02 20.39 -5.04
C VAL A 89 -1.17 19.43 -5.28
N LYS A 90 -1.31 19.01 -6.54
CA LYS A 90 -2.17 17.91 -6.98
C LYS A 90 -1.28 16.73 -7.40
N PRO A 91 -1.01 15.78 -6.49
CA PRO A 91 -0.27 14.57 -6.82
C PRO A 91 -1.10 13.61 -7.66
N ASP A 92 -0.39 12.80 -8.43
CA ASP A 92 -0.86 11.69 -9.26
C ASP A 92 0.20 10.59 -9.18
N CYS A 93 -0.11 9.52 -8.45
CA CYS A 93 0.75 8.36 -8.30
C CYS A 93 0.43 7.24 -9.31
N GLY A 94 -0.42 7.50 -10.30
CA GLY A 94 -0.83 6.53 -11.32
C GLY A 94 -1.90 5.57 -10.82
N SER A 95 -1.62 4.26 -10.90
CA SER A 95 -2.59 3.22 -10.52
C SER A 95 -3.05 3.35 -9.07
N THR A 96 -4.32 3.02 -8.82
CA THR A 96 -4.98 2.88 -7.51
C THR A 96 -4.21 1.97 -6.56
N ASP A 97 -3.74 0.84 -7.08
CA ASP A 97 -2.96 -0.14 -6.32
C ASP A 97 -1.49 -0.09 -6.74
N ILE A 98 -0.57 0.04 -5.79
CA ILE A 98 0.88 -0.07 -6.03
C ILE A 98 1.42 -1.24 -5.21
N ILE A 99 2.26 -2.08 -5.82
CA ILE A 99 2.99 -3.14 -5.10
C ILE A 99 4.46 -2.71 -5.07
N ALA A 100 4.98 -2.41 -3.89
CA ALA A 100 6.34 -1.95 -3.63
C ALA A 100 6.82 -2.45 -2.26
N TYR A 101 8.04 -2.96 -2.21
CA TYR A 101 8.67 -3.56 -1.04
C TYR A 101 9.54 -2.53 -0.32
N GLN A 102 9.90 -2.80 0.95
CA GLN A 102 10.84 -1.95 1.68
C GLN A 102 12.10 -1.65 0.83
N GLY A 103 12.44 -0.36 0.72
CA GLY A 103 13.54 0.15 -0.09
C GLY A 103 13.17 0.51 -1.53
N ASP A 104 11.99 0.10 -2.02
CA ASP A 104 11.53 0.49 -3.35
C ASP A 104 11.29 2.00 -3.43
N LEU A 105 11.43 2.52 -4.65
CA LEU A 105 11.17 3.91 -4.98
C LEU A 105 9.90 4.03 -5.84
N ILE A 106 8.97 4.84 -5.36
CA ILE A 106 7.73 5.16 -6.04
C ILE A 106 7.84 6.55 -6.60
N LYS A 107 7.53 6.71 -7.89
CA LYS A 107 7.55 8.02 -8.55
C LYS A 107 6.11 8.48 -8.73
N CYS A 108 5.80 9.64 -8.16
CA CYS A 108 4.53 10.32 -8.41
C CYS A 108 4.77 11.62 -9.15
N THR A 109 3.82 11.99 -9.99
CA THR A 109 3.74 13.32 -10.58
C THR A 109 3.06 14.26 -9.61
N VAL A 110 3.47 15.52 -9.55
CA VAL A 110 2.73 16.59 -8.87
C VAL A 110 2.48 17.75 -9.83
N LEU A 111 1.33 18.40 -9.70
CA LEU A 111 1.05 19.69 -10.33
C LEU A 111 0.92 20.75 -9.25
N ASN A 112 1.62 21.89 -9.39
CA ASN A 112 1.39 23.03 -8.50
C ASN A 112 0.21 23.90 -8.98
N SER A 113 -0.08 24.99 -8.28
CA SER A 113 -1.12 25.96 -8.63
C SER A 113 -0.93 26.66 -9.98
N GLU A 114 0.30 26.65 -10.51
CA GLU A 114 0.64 27.19 -11.83
C GLU A 114 0.55 26.14 -12.95
N ASN A 115 0.06 24.94 -12.64
CA ASN A 115 0.05 23.76 -13.52
C ASN A 115 1.44 23.30 -13.98
N GLN A 116 2.51 23.70 -13.30
CA GLN A 116 3.83 23.17 -13.55
C GLN A 116 3.94 21.76 -13.01
N LYS A 117 4.61 20.90 -13.77
CA LYS A 117 4.77 19.48 -13.44
C LYS A 117 6.07 19.25 -12.67
N GLY A 118 5.97 18.59 -11.53
CA GLY A 118 7.11 18.08 -10.76
C GLY A 118 7.07 16.55 -10.69
N ILE A 119 8.22 15.96 -10.38
CA ILE A 119 8.32 14.53 -10.04
C ILE A 119 8.80 14.44 -8.60
N VAL A 120 8.08 13.67 -7.79
CA VAL A 120 8.45 13.35 -6.41
C VAL A 120 8.75 11.87 -6.30
N GLN A 121 9.66 11.51 -5.41
CA GLN A 121 10.00 10.13 -5.12
C GLN A 121 9.64 9.82 -3.68
N LEU A 122 8.97 8.70 -3.45
CA LEU A 122 8.77 8.14 -2.11
C LEU A 122 9.62 6.89 -1.99
N VAL A 123 10.26 6.73 -0.83
CA VAL A 123 10.92 5.48 -0.45
C VAL A 123 10.00 4.70 0.48
N VAL A 124 9.80 3.42 0.18
CA VAL A 124 9.08 2.51 1.06
C VAL A 124 9.95 2.19 2.27
N THR A 125 9.48 2.50 3.47
CA THR A 125 10.25 2.37 4.72
C THR A 125 10.07 1.03 5.40
N ASP A 126 8.95 0.35 5.16
CA ASP A 126 8.62 -0.95 5.72
C ASP A 126 7.61 -1.69 4.81
N ASN A 127 7.45 -2.99 5.05
CA ASN A 127 6.55 -3.83 4.25
C ASN A 127 5.07 -3.67 4.61
N HIS A 128 4.74 -2.83 5.60
CA HIS A 128 3.37 -2.51 6.03
C HIS A 128 2.84 -1.24 5.35
N GLY A 129 3.56 -0.75 4.34
CA GLY A 129 3.14 0.39 3.55
C GLY A 129 3.59 1.74 4.10
N GLY A 130 4.51 1.76 5.07
CA GLY A 130 5.19 2.98 5.45
C GLY A 130 5.99 3.54 4.27
N VAL A 131 5.85 4.84 4.05
CA VAL A 131 6.57 5.57 3.01
C VAL A 131 7.10 6.88 3.57
N ARG A 132 8.17 7.39 2.97
CA ARG A 132 8.71 8.71 3.26
C ARG A 132 9.02 9.42 1.95
N LEU A 133 8.69 10.70 1.86
CA LEU A 133 9.12 11.52 0.73
C LEU A 133 10.65 11.68 0.72
N GLN A 134 11.21 11.53 -0.47
CA GLN A 134 12.60 11.87 -0.72
C GLN A 134 12.67 13.36 -1.04
N ASP A 135 13.42 14.08 -0.20
CA ASP A 135 13.82 15.49 -0.32
C ASP A 135 13.05 16.36 -1.34
N LEU A 136 12.08 17.12 -0.82
CA LEU A 136 11.24 18.03 -1.60
C LEU A 136 12.03 19.11 -2.34
N SER A 137 13.20 19.51 -1.82
CA SER A 137 14.01 20.55 -2.45
C SER A 137 14.60 20.12 -3.81
N SER A 138 14.55 18.82 -4.11
CA SER A 138 15.00 18.25 -5.38
C SER A 138 13.95 18.30 -6.50
N VAL A 139 12.70 18.70 -6.19
CA VAL A 139 11.60 18.75 -7.16
C VAL A 139 11.85 19.87 -8.16
N LYS A 140 12.12 19.48 -9.41
CA LYS A 140 12.27 20.42 -10.52
C LYS A 140 10.95 20.61 -11.24
N TRP A 141 10.39 21.82 -11.12
CA TRP A 141 9.18 22.22 -11.83
C TRP A 141 9.47 22.41 -13.32
N GLN A 142 8.67 21.75 -14.16
CA GLN A 142 8.72 21.86 -15.62
C GLN A 142 7.46 22.54 -16.12
N THR A 143 7.64 23.45 -17.08
CA THR A 143 6.58 24.16 -17.80
C THR A 143 6.02 23.37 -18.98
#